data_AF-M0AZ23-F1
#
_entry.id   AF-M0AZ23-F1
#
_cell.length_a   1.000
_cell.length_b   1.000
_cell.length_c   1.000
_cell.angle_alpha   90.00
_cell.angle_beta   90.00
_cell.angle_gamma   90.00
#
_symmetry.space_group_name_H-M   'P 1'
#
loop_
_entity.id
_entity.type
_entity.pdbx_description
1 polymer ?
#
loop_
_entity_poly.entity_id
_entity_poly.type
_entity_poly.pdbx_seq_one_letter_code
_entity_poly.pdbx_strand_id
1 'polypeptide(L)' 'MSTKVSDSTGYVPNPQMSVFGYVMAAALAVLLLPALPIIVLAWILWRVFFAEEPVESSYEDWRTETQNR' A
#
# COMPACT_ATOMS: atom_id res chain seq x y z
N MET A 1 31.56 -22.43 -37.24
CA MET A 1 30.88 -21.52 -36.30
C MET A 1 29.92 -22.36 -35.47
N SER A 2 30.32 -22.72 -34.24
CA SER A 2 29.56 -23.61 -33.35
C SER A 2 28.59 -22.75 -32.54
N THR A 3 27.34 -22.62 -32.99
CA THR A 3 26.27 -22.06 -32.16
C THR A 3 25.86 -23.11 -31.14
N LYS A 4 26.65 -23.23 -30.06
CA LYS A 4 26.13 -23.73 -28.79
C LYS A 4 25.19 -22.65 -28.27
N VAL A 5 23.96 -22.68 -28.76
CA VAL A 5 22.84 -22.02 -28.08
C VAL A 5 22.84 -22.66 -26.70
N SER A 6 23.14 -21.83 -25.70
CA SER A 6 23.04 -22.19 -24.29
C SER A 6 21.83 -23.09 -24.12
N ASP A 7 22.04 -24.33 -23.66
CA ASP A 7 20.97 -25.11 -23.06
C ASP A 7 20.27 -24.15 -22.11
N SER A 8 19.07 -23.74 -22.50
CA SER A 8 18.17 -23.03 -21.61
C SER A 8 18.01 -24.05 -20.50
N THR A 9 18.70 -23.81 -19.39
CA THR A 9 18.43 -24.54 -18.16
C THR A 9 16.94 -24.39 -18.01
N GLY A 10 16.23 -25.50 -18.25
CA GLY A 10 14.79 -25.53 -18.26
C GLY A 10 14.37 -25.14 -16.86
N TYR A 11 14.15 -23.84 -16.65
CA TYR A 11 13.44 -23.30 -15.52
C TYR A 11 11.99 -23.66 -15.79
N VAL A 12 11.71 -24.96 -15.72
CA VAL A 12 10.35 -25.46 -15.54
C VAL A 12 9.78 -24.69 -14.36
N PRO A 13 8.54 -24.18 -14.43
CA PRO A 13 7.93 -23.47 -13.32
C PRO A 13 8.06 -24.37 -12.09
N ASN A 14 8.88 -23.99 -11.12
CA ASN A 14 9.12 -24.80 -9.94
C ASN A 14 7.87 -24.71 -9.06
N PRO A 15 6.96 -25.71 -9.06
CA PRO A 15 5.70 -25.60 -8.33
C PRO A 15 5.94 -25.47 -6.82
N GLN A 16 7.08 -25.93 -6.31
CA GLN A 16 7.48 -25.78 -4.91
C GLN A 16 7.76 -24.31 -4.54
N MET A 17 8.26 -23.51 -5.48
CA MET A 17 8.52 -22.07 -5.28
C MET A 17 7.19 -21.28 -5.21
N SER A 18 6.15 -21.77 -5.88
CA SER A 18 4.79 -21.22 -5.84
C SER A 18 4.05 -21.58 -4.55
N VAL A 19 4.11 -22.85 -4.11
CA VAL A 19 3.39 -23.33 -2.92
C VAL A 19 3.84 -22.64 -1.63
N PHE A 20 5.14 -22.43 -1.45
CA PHE A 20 5.66 -21.73 -0.27
C PHE A 20 5.08 -20.29 -0.17
N GLY A 21 5.02 -19.59 -1.29
CA GLY A 21 4.45 -18.24 -1.35
C GLY A 21 2.96 -18.23 -0.95
N TYR A 22 2.18 -19.20 -1.42
CA TYR A 22 0.76 -19.30 -1.06
C TYR A 22 0.55 -19.66 0.42
N VAL A 23 1.37 -20.54 1.00
CA VAL A 23 1.31 -20.85 2.44
C VAL A 23 1.62 -19.62 3.27
N MET A 24 2.63 -18.83 2.88
CA MET A 24 2.96 -17.59 3.58
C MET A 24 1.92 -16.50 3.41
N ALA A 25 1.36 -16.35 2.22
CA ALA A 25 0.25 -15.44 1.98
C ALA A 25 -0.98 -15.82 2.82
N ALA A 26 -1.31 -17.12 2.92
CA ALA A 26 -2.42 -17.60 3.74
C ALA A 26 -2.19 -17.32 5.24
N ALA A 27 -0.99 -17.58 5.75
CA ALA A 27 -0.63 -17.27 7.13
C ALA A 27 -0.74 -15.76 7.43
N LEU A 28 -0.24 -14.91 6.53
CA LEU A 28 -0.36 -13.46 6.65
C LEU A 28 -1.83 -13.01 6.56
N ALA A 29 -2.64 -13.60 5.68
CA ALA A 29 -4.04 -13.26 5.57
C ALA A 29 -4.80 -13.60 6.87
N VAL A 30 -4.55 -14.76 7.46
CA VAL A 30 -5.16 -15.15 8.75
C VAL A 30 -4.77 -14.18 9.87
N LEU A 31 -3.56 -13.61 9.83
CA LEU A 31 -3.11 -12.64 10.84
C LEU A 31 -3.65 -11.23 10.57
N LEU A 32 -3.62 -10.77 9.31
CA LEU A 32 -3.93 -9.39 8.93
C LEU A 32 -5.43 -9.13 8.75
N LEU A 33 -6.22 -10.10 8.27
CA LEU A 33 -7.67 -9.95 8.14
C LEU A 33 -8.37 -9.59 9.46
N PRO A 34 -8.12 -10.27 10.59
CA PRO A 34 -8.71 -9.88 11.86
C PRO A 34 -8.12 -8.59 12.44
N ALA A 35 -6.88 -8.23 12.06
CA ALA A 35 -6.28 -6.96 12.46
C ALA A 35 -6.84 -5.76 11.67
N LEU A 36 -7.30 -5.98 10.43
CA LEU A 36 -7.82 -4.96 9.53
C LEU A 36 -8.91 -4.07 10.15
N PRO A 37 -9.96 -4.57 10.82
CA PRO A 37 -10.95 -3.70 11.46
C PRO A 37 -10.33 -2.79 12.54
N ILE A 38 -9.32 -3.27 13.27
CA ILE A 38 -8.61 -2.46 14.29
C ILE A 38 -7.79 -1.36 13.61
N ILE A 39 -7.08 -1.70 12.53
CA ILE A 39 -6.30 -0.74 11.74
C ILE A 39 -7.22 0.34 11.17
N VAL A 40 -8.39 -0.05 10.65
CA VAL A 40 -9.38 0.90 10.13
C VAL A 40 -9.87 1.85 11.22
N LEU A 41 -10.23 1.33 12.40
CA LEU A 41 -10.67 2.17 13.52
C LEU A 41 -9.56 3.12 13.99
N ALA A 42 -8.33 2.62 14.12
CA ALA A 42 -7.18 3.45 14.48
C ALA A 42 -6.92 4.55 13.43
N TRP A 43 -7.05 4.23 12.15
CA TRP A 43 -6.91 5.20 11.07
C TRP A 43 -8.00 6.28 11.09
N ILE A 44 -9.26 5.89 11.35
CA ILE A 44 -10.36 6.85 11.49
C ILE A 44 -10.12 7.78 12.67
N LEU A 45 -9.78 7.23 13.84
CA LEU A 45 -9.48 8.03 15.03
C LEU A 45 -8.31 8.98 14.78
N TRP A 46 -7.25 8.50 14.13
CA TRP A 46 -6.14 9.35 13.74
C TRP A 46 -6.60 10.50 12.82
N ARG A 47 -7.41 10.21 11.81
CA ARG A 47 -7.91 11.22 10.87
C ARG A 47 -8.78 12.27 11.56
N VAL A 48 -9.61 11.86 12.51
CA VAL A 48 -10.53 12.77 13.21
C VAL A 48 -9.82 13.64 14.24
N PHE A 49 -8.85 13.09 14.97
CA PHE A 49 -8.26 13.78 16.14
C PHE A 49 -6.88 14.37 15.90
N PHE A 50 -6.10 13.81 14.98
CA PHE A 50 -4.67 14.14 14.82
C PHE A 50 -4.33 14.68 13.44
N ALA A 51 -5.12 14.37 12.42
CA ALA A 51 -4.88 14.95 11.12
C ALA A 51 -5.41 16.39 11.12
N GLU A 52 -4.49 17.34 11.25
CA GLU A 52 -4.73 18.73 10.86
C GLU A 52 -5.09 18.70 9.37
N GLU A 53 -6.39 18.74 9.06
CA GLU A 53 -6.80 19.18 7.74
C GLU A 53 -6.32 20.63 7.63
N PRO A 54 -5.58 21.01 6.57
CA PRO A 54 -5.55 22.42 6.24
C PRO A 54 -7.02 22.77 6.03
N VAL A 55 -7.62 23.45 7.00
CA VAL A 55 -8.90 24.09 6.83
C VAL A 55 -8.62 25.03 5.67
N GLU A 56 -9.04 24.62 4.48
CA GLU A 56 -8.80 25.36 3.24
C GLU A 56 -9.61 26.64 3.39
N SER A 57 -9.03 27.61 4.08
CA SER A 57 -9.56 28.92 4.39
C SER A 57 -9.60 29.78 3.15
N SER A 58 -9.76 29.18 1.97
CA SER A 58 -9.81 29.84 0.67
C SER A 58 -10.74 31.05 0.66
N TYR A 59 -11.80 31.05 1.48
CA TYR A 59 -12.69 32.18 1.67
C TYR A 59 -12.15 33.28 2.61
N GLU A 60 -11.50 32.92 3.72
CA GLU A 60 -10.84 33.90 4.62
C GLU A 60 -9.59 34.49 3.96
N ASP A 61 -8.76 33.66 3.31
CA ASP A 61 -7.56 34.08 2.57
C ASP A 61 -7.91 34.97 1.39
N TRP A 62 -8.97 34.66 0.64
CA TRP A 62 -9.46 35.53 -0.44
C TRP A 62 -9.90 36.91 0.08
N ARG A 63 -10.50 36.97 1.27
CA ARG A 63 -10.92 38.24 1.90
C ARG A 63 -9.72 39.07 2.34
N THR A 64 -8.73 38.47 2.99
CA THR A 64 -7.53 39.19 3.47
C THR A 64 -6.62 39.62 2.32
N GLU A 65 -6.50 38.82 1.26
CA GLU A 65 -5.76 39.17 0.03
C GLU A 65 -6.39 40.38 -0.69
N THR A 66 -7.73 40.44 -0.76
CA THR A 66 -8.43 41.56 -1.40
C THR A 66 -8.48 42.84 -0.56
N GLN A 67 -8.37 42.74 0.76
CA GLN A 67 -8.37 43.89 1.66
C GLN A 67 -6.99 44.54 1.82
N ASN A 68 -5.91 43.80 1.57
CA ASN A 68 -4.53 44.31 1.63
C ASN A 68 -4.00 44.88 0.29
N ARG A 69 -4.89 45.09 -0.70
CA ARG A 69 -4.58 45.62 -2.03
C ARG A 69 -5.30 46.94 -2.28
#